data_AF-A0A369SG90-F1
#
_entry.id   AF-A0A369SG90-F1
#
_cell.length_a   1.000
_cell.length_b   1.000
_cell.length_c   1.000
_cell.angle_alpha   90.00
_cell.angle_beta   90.00
_cell.angle_gamma   90.00
#
_symmetry.space_group_name_H-M   'P 1'
#
loop_
_entity.id
_entity.type
_entity.pdbx_description
1 polymer ?
#
loop_
_entity_poly.entity_id
_entity_poly.type
_entity_poly.pdbx_seq_one_letter_code
_entity_poly.pdbx_strand_id
1 'polypeptide(L)'
;MALTTRSDRGNQESNSAWFPERKDPGFIQKFCCKVIKAGEIPKHVAFIMDGNRRYALKMNYSRIIGHSMGFDKLAETLEWCLDLGIKEVTVYAFSIENFKRSKKEVEDLMKLAKGKFDRLLLER
;
A
#
# COMPACT_ATOMS: atom_id res chain seq x y z
N MET A 1 -15.84 -10.76 -37.88
CA MET A 1 -16.51 -11.64 -36.90
C MET A 1 -15.51 -12.72 -36.50
N ALA A 2 -14.79 -12.50 -35.41
CA ALA A 2 -14.06 -13.52 -34.67
C ALA A 2 -13.88 -12.98 -33.25
N LEU A 3 -14.64 -13.55 -32.32
CA LEU A 3 -14.66 -13.25 -30.90
C LEU A 3 -13.45 -13.96 -30.27
N THR A 4 -12.41 -13.23 -29.88
CA THR A 4 -11.38 -13.78 -28.99
C THR A 4 -11.82 -13.60 -27.55
N THR A 5 -11.94 -14.73 -26.88
CA THR A 5 -12.55 -14.94 -25.58
C THR A 5 -11.71 -14.42 -24.42
N ARG A 6 -12.45 -13.84 -23.49
CA ARG A 6 -12.11 -13.42 -22.13
C ARG A 6 -11.65 -14.65 -21.31
N SER A 7 -10.33 -14.91 -21.19
CA SER A 7 -9.83 -15.97 -20.30
C SER A 7 -8.41 -15.79 -19.70
N ASP A 8 -7.60 -14.82 -20.11
CA ASP A 8 -6.22 -14.70 -19.59
C ASP A 8 -6.03 -13.53 -18.62
N ARG A 9 -6.71 -13.58 -17.46
CA ARG A 9 -6.35 -12.76 -16.29
C ARG A 9 -6.07 -13.64 -15.06
N GLY A 10 -5.31 -14.69 -15.29
CA GLY A 10 -4.71 -15.51 -14.25
C GLY A 10 -3.34 -14.97 -13.84
N ASN A 11 -3.17 -14.75 -12.54
CA ASN A 11 -1.89 -14.71 -11.84
C ASN A 11 -0.89 -13.60 -12.22
N GLN A 12 -1.23 -12.36 -11.85
CA GLN A 12 -0.20 -11.39 -11.47
C GLN A 12 -0.15 -11.35 -9.94
N GLU A 13 0.46 -12.38 -9.33
CA GLU A 13 1.12 -12.14 -8.05
C GLU A 13 2.24 -11.15 -8.37
N SER A 14 2.02 -9.88 -8.03
CA SER A 14 3.03 -8.85 -8.22
C SER A 14 4.27 -9.29 -7.45
N ASN A 15 5.31 -9.59 -8.22
CA ASN A 15 6.67 -9.89 -7.80
C ASN A 15 7.35 -8.61 -7.30
N SER A 16 6.63 -7.79 -6.55
CA SER A 16 7.10 -6.52 -6.02
C SER A 16 7.67 -6.74 -4.62
N ALA A 17 8.88 -6.21 -4.44
CA ALA A 17 9.52 -6.02 -3.16
C ALA A 17 8.61 -5.25 -2.18
N TRP A 18 8.92 -5.30 -0.90
CA TRP A 18 8.20 -4.57 0.16
C TRP A 18 8.21 -3.08 -0.12
N PHE A 19 9.32 -2.59 -0.66
CA PHE A 19 9.45 -1.26 -1.23
C PHE A 19 9.44 -1.34 -2.76
N PRO A 20 8.54 -0.62 -3.45
CA PRO A 20 8.60 -0.52 -4.90
C PRO A 20 9.91 0.16 -5.34
N GLU A 21 10.25 0.05 -6.63
CA GLU A 21 11.38 0.79 -7.18
C GLU A 21 11.17 2.29 -6.94
N ARG A 22 12.11 2.91 -6.21
CA ARG A 22 11.98 4.30 -5.77
C ARG A 22 11.87 5.21 -6.98
N LYS A 23 10.72 5.86 -7.14
CA LYS A 23 10.53 6.86 -8.20
C LYS A 23 11.19 8.17 -7.78
N ASP A 24 12.01 8.74 -8.65
CA ASP A 24 12.60 10.05 -8.41
C ASP A 24 11.47 11.11 -8.32
N PRO A 25 11.33 11.82 -7.19
CA PRO A 25 10.26 12.80 -7.05
C PRO A 25 10.42 13.94 -8.06
N GLY A 26 9.29 14.40 -8.59
CA GLY A 26 9.29 15.50 -9.56
C GLY A 26 9.85 16.80 -8.98
N PHE A 27 10.25 17.74 -9.85
CA PHE A 27 10.82 19.02 -9.44
C PHE A 27 9.96 19.75 -8.38
N ILE A 28 8.64 19.79 -8.59
CA ILE A 28 7.70 20.45 -7.67
C ILE A 28 7.71 19.77 -6.29
N GLN A 29 7.68 18.43 -6.24
CA GLN A 29 7.75 17.69 -4.98
C GLN A 29 9.06 17.96 -4.24
N LYS A 30 10.20 17.92 -4.95
CA LYS A 30 11.52 18.25 -4.39
C LYS A 30 11.58 19.67 -3.85
N PHE A 31 11.04 20.64 -4.58
CA PHE A 31 10.97 22.03 -4.15
C PHE A 31 10.12 22.18 -2.88
N CYS A 32 8.89 21.65 -2.87
CA CYS A 32 8.02 21.68 -1.71
C CYS A 32 8.65 20.99 -0.49
N CYS A 33 9.30 19.84 -0.67
CA CYS A 33 10.00 19.15 0.42
C CYS A 33 11.10 20.03 1.01
N LYS A 34 11.89 20.73 0.19
CA LYS A 34 12.93 21.66 0.68
C LYS A 34 12.32 22.82 1.48
N VAL A 35 11.23 23.40 1.01
CA VAL A 35 10.53 24.51 1.69
C VAL A 35 9.96 24.04 3.04
N ILE A 36 9.28 22.89 3.06
CA ILE A 36 8.69 22.32 4.29
C ILE A 36 9.78 21.98 5.33
N LYS A 37 10.92 21.44 4.87
CA LYS A 37 12.07 21.09 5.73
C LYS A 37 12.80 22.29 6.33
N ALA A 38 12.50 23.51 5.88
CA ALA A 38 13.00 24.72 6.54
C ALA A 38 12.27 25.01 7.87
N GLY A 39 11.09 24.41 8.09
CA GLY A 39 10.34 24.50 9.34
C GLY A 39 10.52 23.27 10.24
N GLU A 40 9.67 23.16 11.26
CA GLU A 40 9.65 22.01 12.16
C GLU A 40 8.99 20.78 11.48
N ILE A 41 9.73 19.67 11.42
CA ILE A 41 9.22 18.40 10.89
C ILE A 41 8.71 17.53 12.04
N PRO A 42 7.49 16.96 11.92
CA PRO A 42 6.98 16.03 12.92
C PRO A 42 7.90 14.79 13.00
N LYS A 43 8.23 14.37 14.22
CA LYS A 43 9.08 13.20 14.44
C LYS A 43 8.33 11.88 14.19
N HIS A 44 7.02 11.89 14.43
CA HIS A 44 6.15 10.73 14.37
C HIS A 44 4.80 11.10 13.72
N VAL A 45 4.35 10.29 12.76
CA VAL A 45 3.03 10.43 12.12
C VAL A 45 2.27 9.10 12.17
N ALA A 46 0.96 9.18 12.42
CA ALA A 46 0.08 8.02 12.42
C ALA A 46 -0.92 8.06 11.25
N PHE A 47 -1.11 6.93 10.57
CA PHE A 47 -2.06 6.79 9.46
C PHE A 47 -3.14 5.76 9.76
N ILE A 48 -4.40 6.09 9.43
CA ILE A 48 -5.50 5.13 9.35
C ILE A 48 -5.71 4.82 7.86
N MET A 49 -5.32 3.62 7.42
CA MET A 49 -5.40 3.22 6.02
C MET A 49 -6.77 2.67 5.66
N ASP A 50 -7.77 3.55 5.64
CA ASP A 50 -9.12 3.21 5.23
C ASP A 50 -9.37 3.50 3.73
N GLY A 51 -10.44 2.92 3.18
CA GLY A 51 -10.92 3.22 1.84
C GLY A 51 -10.59 2.15 0.82
N ASN A 52 -9.76 1.15 1.13
CA ASN A 52 -9.34 0.10 0.18
C ASN A 52 -10.52 -0.60 -0.52
N ARG A 53 -11.60 -0.92 0.22
CA ARG A 53 -12.82 -1.53 -0.35
C ARG A 53 -13.59 -0.58 -1.27
N ARG A 54 -13.70 0.70 -0.89
CA ARG A 54 -14.37 1.75 -1.66
C ARG A 54 -13.60 2.05 -2.94
N TYR A 55 -12.27 2.10 -2.85
CA TYR A 55 -11.37 2.25 -3.99
C TYR A 55 -11.48 1.07 -4.96
N ALA A 56 -11.45 -0.18 -4.45
CA ALA A 56 -11.66 -1.37 -5.28
C ALA A 56 -12.99 -1.31 -6.03
N LEU A 57 -14.07 -0.93 -5.36
CA LEU A 57 -15.38 -0.78 -5.99
C LEU A 57 -15.37 0.29 -7.09
N LYS A 58 -14.79 1.47 -6.82
CA LYS A 58 -14.69 2.58 -7.77
C LYS A 58 -13.90 2.19 -9.04
N MET A 59 -12.86 1.39 -8.88
CA MET A 59 -11.99 0.94 -9.97
C MET A 59 -12.44 -0.40 -10.60
N ASN A 60 -13.58 -0.94 -10.17
CA ASN A 60 -14.09 -2.24 -10.59
C ASN A 60 -13.09 -3.40 -10.37
N TYR A 61 -12.35 -3.35 -9.27
CA TYR A 61 -11.44 -4.40 -8.80
C TYR A 61 -12.06 -5.24 -7.69
N SER A 62 -11.49 -6.44 -7.49
CA SER A 62 -11.82 -7.25 -6.32
C SER A 62 -11.32 -6.57 -5.04
N ARG A 63 -11.96 -6.86 -3.90
CA ARG A 63 -11.57 -6.28 -2.60
C ARG A 63 -10.12 -6.60 -2.24
N ILE A 64 -9.67 -7.82 -2.53
CA ILE A 64 -8.29 -8.25 -2.26
C ILE A 64 -7.27 -7.44 -3.06
N ILE A 65 -7.56 -7.11 -4.32
CA ILE A 65 -6.72 -6.21 -5.14
C ILE A 65 -6.66 -4.82 -4.49
N GLY A 66 -7.79 -4.28 -4.04
CA GLY A 66 -7.81 -3.00 -3.32
C GLY A 66 -6.97 -3.01 -2.06
N HIS A 67 -6.98 -4.10 -1.29
CA HIS A 67 -6.13 -4.26 -0.11
C HIS A 67 -4.65 -4.37 -0.47
N SER A 68 -4.29 -5.09 -1.53
CA SER A 68 -2.92 -5.16 -2.04
C SER A 68 -2.42 -3.77 -2.46
N MET A 69 -3.23 -3.02 -3.22
CA MET A 69 -2.89 -1.66 -3.64
C MET A 69 -2.77 -0.70 -2.45
N GLY A 70 -3.58 -0.88 -1.41
CA GLY A 70 -3.43 -0.14 -0.14
C GLY A 70 -2.09 -0.41 0.54
N PHE A 71 -1.59 -1.65 0.48
CA PHE A 71 -0.26 -2.00 0.97
C PHE A 71 0.85 -1.35 0.14
N ASP A 72 0.74 -1.37 -1.19
CA ASP A 72 1.74 -0.74 -2.05
C ASP A 72 1.77 0.79 -1.84
N LYS A 73 0.60 1.40 -1.58
CA LYS A 73 0.49 2.81 -1.19
C LYS A 73 1.13 3.10 0.17
N LEU A 74 1.06 2.16 1.12
CA LEU A 74 1.76 2.28 2.40
C LEU A 74 3.27 2.40 2.18
N ALA A 75 3.85 1.49 1.39
CA ALA A 75 5.29 1.51 1.11
C ALA A 75 5.73 2.85 0.51
N GLU A 76 5.00 3.36 -0.48
CA GLU A 76 5.25 4.68 -1.08
C GLU A 76 5.11 5.83 -0.07
N THR A 77 4.13 5.76 0.84
CA THR A 77 3.95 6.77 1.89
C THR A 77 5.12 6.77 2.88
N LEU A 78 5.65 5.60 3.23
CA LEU A 78 6.82 5.48 4.09
C LEU A 78 8.07 6.09 3.44
N GLU A 79 8.24 5.93 2.12
CA GLU A 79 9.31 6.59 1.37
C GLU A 79 9.19 8.12 1.43
N TRP A 80 7.98 8.66 1.26
CA TRP A 80 7.77 10.11 1.39
C TRP A 80 8.06 10.61 2.81
N CYS A 81 7.66 9.87 3.83
CA CYS A 81 7.97 10.20 5.21
C CYS A 81 9.49 10.24 5.44
N LEU A 82 10.22 9.27 4.88
CA LEU A 82 11.68 9.23 4.95
C LEU A 82 12.32 10.43 4.25
N ASP A 83 11.85 10.79 3.05
CA ASP A 83 12.37 11.95 2.30
C ASP A 83 12.14 13.28 3.03
N LEU A 84 11.01 13.41 3.72
CA LEU A 84 10.68 14.55 4.58
C LEU A 84 11.48 14.58 5.89
N GLY A 85 12.11 13.47 6.29
CA GLY A 85 12.86 13.34 7.55
C GLY A 85 12.00 12.94 8.75
N ILE A 86 10.80 12.42 8.53
CA ILE A 86 9.95 11.83 9.57
C ILE A 86 10.55 10.47 9.94
N LYS A 87 10.88 10.29 11.21
CA LYS A 87 11.65 9.13 11.69
C LYS A 87 10.77 7.94 12.06
N GLU A 88 9.55 8.20 12.50
CA GLU A 88 8.65 7.20 13.03
C GLU A 88 7.30 7.29 12.32
N VAL A 89 6.73 6.14 11.98
CA VAL A 89 5.39 6.05 11.40
C VAL A 89 4.62 4.92 12.06
N THR A 90 3.39 5.21 12.51
CA THR A 90 2.46 4.19 12.99
C THR A 90 1.31 4.05 12.02
N VAL A 91 0.87 2.82 11.76
CA VAL A 91 -0.18 2.56 10.79
C VAL A 91 -1.22 1.63 11.36
N TYR A 92 -2.48 2.03 11.25
CA TYR A 92 -3.59 1.19 11.62
C TYR A 92 -3.96 0.26 10.44
N ALA A 93 -3.31 -0.90 10.40
CA ALA A 93 -3.45 -1.84 9.29
C ALA A 93 -4.67 -2.78 9.41
N PHE A 94 -5.05 -3.18 10.63
CA PHE A 94 -6.18 -4.08 10.87
C PHE A 94 -6.75 -3.89 12.28
N SER A 95 -8.08 -3.74 12.40
CA SER A 95 -8.77 -3.59 13.70
C SER A 95 -9.38 -4.88 14.22
N ILE A 96 -9.60 -4.98 15.53
CA ILE A 96 -10.36 -6.09 16.14
C ILE A 96 -11.77 -6.19 15.52
N GLU A 97 -12.39 -5.06 15.21
CA GLU A 97 -13.70 -5.03 14.55
C GLU A 97 -13.67 -5.62 13.13
N ASN A 98 -12.52 -5.63 12.47
CA ASN A 98 -12.39 -6.22 11.13
C ASN A 98 -12.56 -7.74 11.15
N PHE A 99 -12.42 -8.41 12.30
CA PHE A 99 -12.79 -9.83 12.43
C PHE A 99 -14.28 -10.10 12.23
N LYS A 100 -15.15 -9.08 12.35
CA LYS A 100 -16.60 -9.20 12.08
C LYS A 100 -16.94 -9.26 10.58
N ARG A 101 -15.95 -9.13 9.69
CA ARG A 101 -16.13 -9.25 8.23
C ARG A 101 -16.33 -10.71 7.83
N SER A 102 -16.59 -10.97 6.55
CA SER A 102 -16.73 -12.36 6.07
C SER A 102 -15.44 -13.14 6.29
N LYS A 103 -15.55 -14.43 6.68
CA LYS A 103 -14.39 -15.30 6.92
C LYS A 103 -13.41 -15.29 5.75
N LYS A 104 -13.94 -15.36 4.52
CA LYS A 104 -13.14 -15.28 3.29
C LYS A 104 -12.32 -13.99 3.20
N GLU A 105 -12.91 -12.84 3.50
CA GLU A 105 -12.19 -11.55 3.45
C GLU A 105 -11.09 -11.49 4.52
N VAL A 106 -11.36 -11.99 5.73
CA VAL A 106 -10.35 -12.06 6.80
C VAL A 106 -9.21 -13.00 6.41
N GLU A 107 -9.51 -14.20 5.89
CA GLU A 107 -8.48 -15.14 5.42
C GLU A 107 -7.63 -14.54 4.30
N ASP A 108 -8.24 -13.88 3.33
CA ASP A 108 -7.53 -13.23 2.22
C ASP A 108 -6.61 -12.11 2.75
N LEU A 109 -7.06 -11.33 3.74
CA LEU A 109 -6.24 -10.30 4.42
C LEU A 109 -5.06 -10.91 5.19
N MET A 110 -5.28 -12.00 5.92
CA MET A 110 -4.21 -12.67 6.68
C MET A 110 -3.18 -13.30 5.74
N LYS A 111 -3.62 -13.88 4.62
CA LYS A 111 -2.72 -14.39 3.57
C LYS A 111 -1.90 -13.26 2.95
N LEU A 112 -2.53 -12.12 2.65
CA LEU A 112 -1.82 -10.95 2.13
C LEU A 112 -0.77 -10.44 3.12
N ALA A 113 -1.14 -10.31 4.41
CA ALA A 113 -0.22 -9.89 5.46
C ALA A 113 0.97 -10.84 5.59
N LYS A 114 0.70 -12.16 5.67
CA LYS A 114 1.75 -13.19 5.71
C LYS A 114 2.70 -13.06 4.52
N GLY A 115 2.17 -12.99 3.29
CA GLY A 115 2.99 -12.86 2.10
C GLY A 115 3.87 -11.62 2.09
N LYS A 116 3.38 -10.48 2.58
CA LYS A 116 4.18 -9.25 2.70
C LYS A 116 5.24 -9.35 3.80
N PHE A 117 4.96 -9.97 4.96
CA PHE A 117 5.96 -10.19 5.99
C PHE A 117 7.04 -11.19 5.57
N ASP A 118 6.66 -12.28 4.90
CA ASP A 118 7.61 -13.27 4.37
C ASP A 118 8.60 -12.59 3.39
N ARG A 119 8.12 -11.69 2.53
CA ARG A 119 8.98 -10.90 1.62
C ARG A 119 9.93 -9.97 2.36
N LEU A 120 9.46 -9.28 3.41
CA LEU A 120 10.30 -8.40 4.21
C LEU A 120 11.50 -9.15 4.84
N LEU A 121 11.31 -10.43 5.19
CA LEU A 121 12.39 -11.26 5.73
C LEU A 121 13.42 -11.65 4.67
N LEU A 122 13.03 -11.72 3.39
CA LEU A 122 13.92 -12.05 2.28
C LEU A 122 14.74 -10.84 1.79
N GLU A 123 14.29 -9.62 2.08
CA GLU A 123 14.95 -8.37 1.67
C GLU A 123 16.02 -7.88 2.67
N ARG A 124 16.34 -8.69 3.70
CA ARG A 124 17.35 -8.39 4.71
C ARG A 124 18.77 -8.74 4.30
#